data_AF-A0A9X0CPF1-F1
#
_entry.id   AF-A0A9X0CPF1-F1
#
_cell.length_a   1.000
_cell.length_b   1.000
_cell.length_c   1.000
_cell.angle_alpha   90.00
_cell.angle_beta   90.00
_cell.angle_gamma   90.00
#
_symmetry.space_group_name_H-M   'P 1'
#
loop_
_entity.id
_entity.type
_entity.pdbx_description
1 polymer ?
#
loop_
_entity_poly.entity_id
_entity_poly.type
_entity_poly.pdbx_seq_one_letter_code
_entity_poly.pdbx_strand_id
1 'polypeptide(L)'
;SEIPQLLQYRVERRKKRKGNIEDVFDGKLYKKHFDDRGFFHGTPEDCMQDELHISLQVNTDGVAIFRSSKFSLWPIYFTVNELPPDA
;
A
#
# COMPACT_ATOMS: atom_id res chain seq x y z
N SER A 1 -19.37 1.41 6.72
CA SER A 1 -18.10 0.98 7.36
C SER A 1 -17.04 2.01 7.02
N GLU A 2 -16.12 2.27 7.93
CA GLU A 2 -15.11 3.34 7.82
C GLU A 2 -13.98 2.98 6.85
N ILE A 3 -13.58 1.70 6.80
CA ILE A 3 -12.47 1.20 5.97
C ILE A 3 -12.62 1.53 4.47
N PRO A 4 -13.75 1.25 3.78
CA PRO A 4 -13.86 1.56 2.35
C PRO A 4 -13.74 3.06 2.00
N GLN A 5 -14.10 3.93 2.95
CA GLN A 5 -13.98 5.38 2.79
C GLN A 5 -12.51 5.80 2.88
N LEU A 6 -11.75 5.20 3.80
CA LEU A 6 -10.31 5.45 3.93
C LEU A 6 -9.54 5.05 2.67
N LEU A 7 -9.95 3.99 1.96
CA LEU A 7 -9.30 3.55 0.72
C LEU A 7 -9.42 4.56 -0.44
N GLN A 8 -10.36 5.50 -0.36
CA GLN A 8 -10.50 6.57 -1.38
C GLN A 8 -9.38 7.61 -1.27
N TYR A 9 -8.61 7.63 -0.17
CA TYR A 9 -7.50 8.55 0.05
C TYR A 9 -6.58 8.65 -1.18
N ARG A 10 -6.21 7.52 -1.81
CA ARG A 10 -5.32 7.53 -2.98
C ARG A 10 -5.86 8.31 -4.18
N VAL A 11 -7.18 8.33 -4.38
CA VAL A 11 -7.86 8.98 -5.51
C VAL A 11 -8.10 10.45 -5.19
N GLU A 12 -8.47 10.74 -3.94
CA GLU A 12 -8.76 12.10 -3.47
C GLU A 12 -7.48 12.93 -3.22
N ARG A 13 -6.34 12.26 -2.99
CA ARG A 13 -5.05 12.89 -2.71
C ARG A 13 -4.63 13.81 -3.86
N ARG A 14 -4.37 15.07 -3.53
CA ARG A 14 -3.81 16.06 -4.45
C ARG A 14 -2.33 16.28 -4.22
N LYS A 15 -1.54 16.04 -5.26
CA LYS A 15 -0.10 16.31 -5.23
C LYS A 15 0.17 17.82 -5.23
N LYS A 16 1.21 18.23 -4.51
CA LYS A 16 1.68 19.63 -4.53
C LYS A 16 2.30 19.98 -5.89
N ARG A 17 3.05 19.05 -6.50
CA ARG A 17 3.55 19.17 -7.88
C ARG A 17 3.51 17.82 -8.60
N LYS A 18 3.17 17.82 -9.90
CA LYS A 18 3.01 16.59 -10.71
C LYS A 18 4.23 15.67 -10.69
N GLY A 19 5.43 16.25 -10.74
CA GLY A 19 6.70 15.50 -10.78
C GLY A 19 7.24 15.03 -9.44
N ASN A 20 6.64 15.42 -8.31
CA ASN A 20 7.13 15.02 -7.00
C ASN A 20 6.83 13.55 -6.72
N ILE A 21 7.63 12.93 -5.85
CA ILE A 21 7.28 11.67 -5.19
C ILE A 21 6.84 12.08 -3.78
N GLU A 22 5.55 12.00 -3.49
CA GLU A 22 4.98 12.45 -2.22
C GLU A 22 4.38 11.29 -1.41
N ASP A 23 4.11 10.15 -2.06
CA ASP A 23 3.53 8.95 -1.44
C ASP A 23 3.93 7.69 -2.23
N VAL A 24 3.69 6.49 -1.69
CA VAL A 24 3.97 5.19 -2.33
C VAL A 24 3.25 5.03 -3.67
N PHE A 25 2.07 5.66 -3.82
CA PHE A 25 1.30 5.69 -5.06
C PHE A 25 2.06 6.34 -6.23
N ASP A 26 3.04 7.21 -5.93
CA ASP A 26 3.85 7.85 -6.95
C ASP A 26 4.92 6.93 -7.54
N GLY A 27 5.21 5.82 -6.87
CA GLY A 27 6.20 4.82 -7.26
C GLY A 27 5.87 4.15 -8.59
N LYS A 28 6.91 3.86 -9.37
CA LYS A 28 6.77 3.17 -10.67
C LYS A 28 6.11 1.80 -10.53
N LEU A 29 6.43 1.07 -9.45
CA LEU A 29 5.86 -0.25 -9.20
C LEU A 29 4.37 -0.16 -8.89
N TYR A 30 3.94 0.80 -8.06
CA TYR A 30 2.53 1.02 -7.78
C TYR A 30 1.75 1.31 -9.06
N LYS A 31 2.21 2.28 -9.86
CA LYS A 31 1.59 2.67 -11.14
C LYS A 31 1.58 1.58 -12.21
N LYS A 32 2.47 0.60 -12.10
CA LYS A 32 2.48 -0.58 -12.97
C LYS A 32 1.31 -1.51 -12.67
N HIS A 33 0.84 -1.54 -11.42
CA HIS A 33 -0.22 -2.44 -10.97
C HIS A 33 -1.58 -1.75 -10.83
N PHE A 34 -1.60 -0.45 -10.53
CA PHE A 34 -2.82 0.34 -10.37
C PHE A 34 -2.98 1.37 -11.49
N ASP A 35 -4.22 1.59 -11.91
CA ASP A 35 -4.61 2.65 -12.83
C ASP A 35 -4.86 3.99 -12.09
N ASP A 36 -5.10 5.05 -12.86
CA ASP A 36 -5.35 6.40 -12.32
C ASP A 36 -6.70 6.51 -11.56
N ARG A 37 -7.58 5.49 -11.68
CA ARG A 37 -8.84 5.40 -10.93
C ARG A 37 -8.64 4.65 -9.60
N GLY A 38 -7.47 4.07 -9.37
CA GLY A 38 -7.15 3.30 -8.18
C GLY A 38 -7.50 1.82 -8.28
N PHE A 39 -7.84 1.28 -9.44
CA PHE A 39 -8.12 -0.15 -9.61
C PHE A 39 -6.89 -0.89 -10.13
N PHE A 40 -6.84 -2.21 -9.94
CA PHE A 40 -5.79 -3.01 -10.58
C PHE A 40 -5.94 -2.97 -12.10
N HIS A 41 -4.82 -2.87 -12.82
CA HIS A 41 -4.83 -2.98 -14.27
C HIS A 41 -5.43 -4.33 -14.70
N GLY A 42 -6.42 -4.28 -15.59
CA GLY A 42 -7.09 -5.48 -16.10
C GLY A 42 -8.31 -5.94 -15.30
N THR A 43 -8.68 -5.25 -14.21
CA THR A 43 -9.95 -5.51 -13.54
C THR A 43 -11.12 -5.11 -14.45
N PRO A 44 -12.10 -6.00 -14.70
CA PRO A 44 -13.32 -5.69 -15.44
C PRO A 44 -14.14 -4.59 -14.74
N GLU A 45 -14.77 -3.69 -15.50
CA GLU A 45 -15.52 -2.55 -14.93
C GLU A 45 -16.68 -2.99 -14.03
N ASP A 46 -17.30 -4.13 -14.32
CA ASP A 46 -18.36 -4.74 -13.54
C ASP A 46 -17.88 -5.33 -12.21
N CYS A 47 -16.58 -5.57 -12.04
CA CYS A 47 -16.00 -6.12 -10.81
C CYS A 47 -15.31 -5.07 -9.93
N MET A 48 -15.02 -3.88 -10.45
CA MET A 48 -14.23 -2.84 -9.74
C MET A 48 -14.81 -2.42 -8.38
N GLN A 49 -16.14 -2.37 -8.26
CA GLN A 49 -16.83 -1.94 -7.03
C GLN A 49 -17.01 -3.09 -6.03
N ASP A 50 -16.87 -4.33 -6.49
CA ASP A 50 -17.07 -5.54 -5.69
C ASP A 50 -15.74 -6.10 -5.16
N GLU A 51 -14.60 -5.63 -5.68
CA GLU A 51 -13.26 -6.09 -5.34
C GLU A 51 -12.51 -5.12 -4.40
N LEU A 52 -11.66 -5.69 -3.54
CA LEU A 52 -10.76 -4.93 -2.68
C LEU A 52 -9.40 -4.74 -3.34
N HIS A 53 -9.12 -3.50 -3.73
CA HIS A 53 -7.87 -3.14 -4.41
C HIS A 53 -6.87 -2.51 -3.43
N ILE A 54 -6.05 -3.32 -2.78
CA ILE A 54 -5.04 -2.87 -1.80
C ILE A 54 -3.64 -3.38 -2.13
N SER A 55 -2.64 -2.67 -1.67
CA SER A 55 -1.24 -3.07 -1.72
C SER A 55 -0.62 -3.08 -0.33
N LEU A 56 0.24 -4.05 -0.10
CA LEU A 56 0.90 -4.26 1.19
C LEU A 56 2.40 -4.04 1.04
N GLN A 57 2.96 -3.27 1.96
CA GLN A 57 4.40 -3.25 2.18
C GLN A 57 4.71 -4.18 3.34
N VAL A 58 5.48 -5.23 3.11
CA VAL A 58 5.84 -6.22 4.14
C VAL A 58 7.32 -6.08 4.48
N ASN A 59 7.62 -5.83 5.75
CA ASN A 59 8.96 -5.85 6.30
C ASN A 59 9.15 -7.12 7.11
N THR A 60 10.23 -7.85 6.83
CA THR A 60 10.54 -9.09 7.51
C THR A 60 11.84 -9.01 8.30
N ASP A 61 12.51 -7.86 8.39
CA ASP A 61 13.83 -7.75 9.04
C ASP A 61 13.88 -8.44 10.40
N GLY A 62 14.58 -9.58 10.43
CA GLY A 62 14.73 -10.40 11.61
C GLY A 62 15.73 -9.77 12.58
N VAL A 63 15.45 -9.91 13.88
CA VAL A 63 16.39 -9.52 14.93
C VAL A 63 17.02 -10.76 15.56
N ALA A 64 18.35 -10.75 15.67
CA ALA A 64 19.08 -11.73 16.46
C ALA A 64 18.94 -11.37 17.94
N ILE A 65 18.37 -12.27 18.74
CA ILE A 65 18.03 -12.00 20.15
C ILE A 65 19.30 -11.82 21.02
N PHE A 66 20.41 -12.47 20.65
CA PHE A 66 21.72 -12.30 21.29
C PHE A 66 22.84 -12.41 20.25
N ARG A 67 23.99 -11.76 20.52
CA ARG A 67 25.19 -11.76 19.64
C ARG A 67 25.70 -13.15 19.24
N SER A 68 25.36 -14.22 19.98
CA SER A 68 25.80 -15.60 19.72
C SER A 68 24.65 -16.64 19.73
N SER A 69 23.40 -16.21 19.57
CA SER A 69 22.24 -17.12 19.55
C SER A 69 22.08 -17.83 18.20
N LYS A 70 21.62 -19.10 18.21
CA LYS A 70 21.17 -19.85 17.01
C LYS A 70 19.71 -19.56 16.62
N PHE A 71 18.99 -18.78 17.42
CA PHE A 71 17.57 -18.45 17.22
C PHE A 71 17.43 -16.99 16.74
N SER A 72 16.59 -16.80 15.72
CA SER A 72 16.21 -15.48 15.18
C SER A 72 14.70 -15.27 15.31
N LEU A 73 14.28 -14.05 15.65
CA LEU A 73 12.88 -13.66 15.65
C LEU A 73 12.61 -12.81 14.41
N TRP A 74 11.55 -13.14 13.67
CA TRP A 74 11.11 -12.43 12.47
C TRP A 74 9.74 -11.83 12.72
N PRO A 75 9.64 -10.62 13.30
CA PRO A 75 8.35 -9.94 13.36
C PRO A 75 7.90 -9.64 11.93
N ILE A 76 6.75 -10.18 11.53
CA ILE A 76 6.12 -9.84 10.25
C ILE A 76 5.37 -8.53 10.47
N TYR A 77 5.90 -7.45 9.92
CA TYR A 77 5.24 -6.15 9.90
C TYR A 77 4.72 -5.88 8.50
N PHE A 78 3.49 -5.37 8.40
CA PHE A 78 2.98 -4.88 7.14
C PHE A 78 2.23 -3.56 7.28
N THR A 79 2.26 -2.78 6.21
CA THR A 79 1.50 -1.53 6.06
C THR A 79 0.53 -1.69 4.90
N VAL A 80 -0.73 -1.27 5.10
CA VAL A 80 -1.71 -1.12 4.02
C VAL A 80 -1.51 0.26 3.41
N ASN A 81 -1.05 0.31 2.17
CA ASN A 81 -0.63 1.56 1.54
C ASN A 81 -1.78 2.54 1.27
N GLU A 82 -2.99 2.02 1.07
CA GLU A 82 -4.18 2.81 0.72
C GLU A 82 -4.79 3.57 1.91
N LEU A 83 -4.31 3.35 3.13
CA LEU A 83 -4.79 4.08 4.30
C LEU A 83 -4.18 5.49 4.37
N PRO A 84 -4.95 6.50 4.80
CA PRO A 84 -4.40 7.84 4.99
C PRO A 84 -3.40 7.88 6.15
N PRO A 85 -2.47 8.86 6.15
CA PRO A 85 -1.44 8.98 7.17
C PRO A 85 -1.98 9.25 8.59
N ASP A 86 -3.20 9.77 8.69
CA ASP A 86 -3.88 10.10 9.94
C ASP A 86 -4.96 9.06 10.35
N ALA A 87 -4.92 7.86 9.75
CA ALA A 87 -5.85 6.76 10.02
C ALA A 87 -5.68 6.13 11.42
#